data_AF-A0A2D8CHQ4-F1
#
_entry.id   AF-A0A2D8CHQ4-F1
#
_cell.length_a   1.000
_cell.length_b   1.000
_cell.length_c   1.000
_cell.angle_alpha   90.00
_cell.angle_beta   90.00
_cell.angle_gamma   90.00
#
_symmetry.space_group_name_H-M   'P 1'
#
loop_
_entity.id
_entity.type
_entity.pdbx_description
1 polymer ?
#
loop_
_entity_poly.entity_id
_entity_poly.type
_entity_poly.pdbx_seq_one_letter_code
_entity_poly.pdbx_strand_id
1 'polypeptide(L)'
;MAAYQFFLDVIPKSVLLEKYDRIPDKISVSTKTDLSESYTRKYWKIAETDPTQIVEEIDKLLPRADWGNDKHIHIWKIKTNKVDNDAHLIVNKRTGYIEYLCFRADLREDRLQFLMNMIELAEKFDWIFMDSKDNLANPDIHEIKKLIVKSNAFRFIHNPQKLLDDLKPENLT
;
A
#
# COMPACT_ATOMS: atom_id res chain seq x y z
N MET A 1 -14.01 5.40 2.14
CA MET A 1 -12.63 5.06 2.58
C MET A 1 -12.54 5.37 4.06
N ALA A 2 -12.02 4.46 4.89
CA ALA A 2 -11.99 4.68 6.33
C ALA A 2 -10.89 5.69 6.70
N ALA A 3 -11.24 6.72 7.49
CA ALA A 3 -10.39 7.89 7.71
C ALA A 3 -9.12 7.62 8.52
N TYR A 4 -9.01 6.46 9.18
CA TYR A 4 -7.88 6.05 10.03
C TYR A 4 -6.91 5.07 9.34
N GLN A 5 -7.22 4.65 8.11
CA GLN A 5 -6.38 3.73 7.34
C GLN A 5 -5.29 4.47 6.58
N PHE A 6 -4.03 4.03 6.74
CA PHE A 6 -2.89 4.52 5.99
C PHE A 6 -2.57 3.58 4.83
N PHE A 7 -2.61 4.11 3.60
CA PHE A 7 -2.39 3.38 2.36
C PHE A 7 -0.90 3.36 1.98
N LEU A 8 -0.43 2.19 1.57
CA LEU A 8 0.88 2.00 0.94
C LEU A 8 0.75 1.07 -0.28
N ASP A 9 1.30 1.52 -1.39
CA ASP A 9 1.57 0.69 -2.57
C ASP A 9 2.92 -0.02 -2.38
N VAL A 10 3.09 -1.18 -3.00
CA VAL A 10 4.30 -2.02 -2.89
C VAL A 10 4.98 -2.09 -4.25
N ILE A 11 6.29 -1.88 -4.26
CA ILE A 11 7.10 -1.88 -5.48
C ILE A 11 8.31 -2.81 -5.28
N PRO A 12 8.65 -3.68 -6.26
CA PRO A 12 9.91 -4.41 -6.26
C PRO A 12 11.09 -3.43 -6.29
N LYS A 13 11.92 -3.47 -5.26
CA LYS A 13 13.03 -2.50 -5.10
C LYS A 13 14.07 -2.64 -6.20
N SER A 14 14.37 -3.87 -6.61
CA SER A 14 15.28 -4.21 -7.70
C SER A 14 14.98 -3.45 -8.99
N VAL A 15 13.69 -3.30 -9.36
CA VAL A 15 13.27 -2.60 -10.58
C VAL A 15 13.55 -1.10 -10.51
N LEU A 16 13.45 -0.50 -9.31
CA LEU A 16 13.81 0.92 -9.15
C LEU A 16 15.33 1.11 -9.26
N LEU A 17 16.12 0.19 -8.69
CA LEU A 17 17.57 0.23 -8.80
C LEU A 17 18.03 0.07 -10.25
N GLU A 18 17.46 -0.88 -11.00
CA GLU A 18 17.75 -1.06 -12.43
C GLU A 18 17.41 0.19 -13.25
N LYS A 19 16.28 0.84 -12.93
CA LYS A 19 15.79 1.97 -13.72
C LYS A 19 16.47 3.30 -13.40
N TYR A 20 16.85 3.52 -12.15
CA TYR A 20 17.29 4.83 -11.66
C TYR A 20 18.72 4.83 -11.08
N ASP A 21 19.39 3.67 -11.04
CA ASP A 21 20.70 3.44 -10.38
C ASP A 21 20.73 3.76 -8.87
N ARG A 22 19.58 4.08 -8.29
CA ARG A 22 19.37 4.40 -6.87
C ARG A 22 17.88 4.31 -6.53
N ILE A 23 17.58 4.34 -5.25
CA ILE A 23 16.20 4.56 -4.78
C ILE A 23 15.93 6.07 -4.75
N PRO A 24 15.01 6.60 -5.58
CA PRO A 24 14.61 8.00 -5.48
C PRO A 24 13.72 8.23 -4.25
N ASP A 25 13.68 9.45 -3.72
CA ASP A 25 12.77 9.80 -2.61
C ASP A 25 11.29 9.82 -3.04
N LYS A 26 11.06 10.03 -4.33
CA LYS A 26 9.73 10.14 -4.94
C LYS A 26 9.79 9.71 -6.40
N ILE A 27 8.77 9.02 -6.86
CA ILE A 27 8.56 8.77 -8.29
C ILE A 27 7.36 9.56 -8.76
N SER A 28 7.56 10.61 -9.53
CA SER A 28 6.42 11.36 -10.08
C SER A 28 5.67 10.44 -11.04
N VAL A 29 4.40 10.19 -10.73
CA VAL A 29 3.52 9.56 -11.69
C VAL A 29 2.57 10.58 -12.28
N SER A 30 2.63 10.78 -13.60
CA SER A 30 1.86 11.80 -14.28
C SER A 30 0.37 11.47 -14.26
N THR A 31 -0.44 12.38 -13.72
CA THR A 31 -1.91 12.31 -13.56
C THR A 31 -2.70 12.54 -14.86
N LYS A 32 -2.10 12.38 -16.05
CA LYS A 32 -2.74 12.79 -17.32
C LYS A 32 -3.84 11.85 -17.82
N THR A 33 -4.12 10.75 -17.13
CA THR A 33 -5.23 9.86 -17.47
C THR A 33 -5.95 9.45 -16.19
N ASP A 34 -7.21 9.86 -16.10
CA ASP A 34 -8.14 9.50 -15.04
C ASP A 34 -8.20 7.98 -14.83
N LEU A 35 -8.24 7.59 -13.55
CA LEU A 35 -8.67 6.30 -13.00
C LEU A 35 -7.73 5.08 -13.14
N SER A 36 -7.30 4.63 -11.96
CA SER A 36 -7.33 3.23 -11.45
C SER A 36 -6.36 2.16 -11.95
N GLU A 37 -5.49 2.43 -12.93
CA GLU A 37 -4.34 1.55 -13.13
C GLU A 37 -3.23 1.95 -12.18
N SER A 38 -3.05 1.20 -11.09
CA SER A 38 -1.94 1.44 -10.18
C SER A 38 -0.65 1.61 -10.97
N TYR A 39 -0.04 2.76 -10.76
CA TYR A 39 1.18 3.16 -11.40
C TYR A 39 2.39 2.27 -11.08
N THR A 40 2.26 1.38 -10.08
CA THR A 40 3.25 0.37 -9.75
C THR A 40 3.19 -0.85 -10.66
N ARG A 41 2.10 -1.03 -11.44
CA ARG A 41 1.96 -2.10 -12.42
C ARG A 41 3.12 -2.18 -13.40
N LYS A 42 3.62 -1.03 -13.87
CA LYS A 42 4.78 -1.00 -14.78
C LYS A 42 6.04 -1.59 -14.15
N TYR A 43 6.20 -1.48 -12.83
CA TYR A 43 7.35 -2.05 -12.12
C TYR A 43 7.15 -3.54 -11.87
N TRP A 44 5.96 -3.96 -11.46
CA TRP A 44 5.63 -5.38 -11.31
C TRP A 44 5.74 -6.15 -12.63
N LYS A 45 5.38 -5.52 -13.76
CA LYS A 45 5.57 -6.08 -15.10
C LYS A 45 7.03 -6.34 -15.45
N ILE A 46 7.96 -5.52 -14.96
CA ILE A 46 9.41 -5.72 -15.19
C ILE A 46 9.94 -6.81 -14.25
N ALA A 47 9.45 -6.85 -13.01
CA ALA A 47 9.90 -7.81 -12.01
C ALA A 47 9.47 -9.26 -12.30
N GLU A 48 8.42 -9.46 -13.11
CA GLU A 48 7.90 -10.78 -13.50
C GLU A 48 7.73 -11.73 -12.30
N THR A 49 7.23 -11.19 -11.19
CA THR A 49 7.20 -11.89 -9.90
C THR A 49 6.04 -12.89 -9.82
N ASP A 50 6.36 -14.14 -9.47
CA ASP A 50 5.38 -15.16 -9.16
C ASP A 50 4.64 -14.84 -7.84
N PRO A 51 3.30 -14.86 -7.81
CA PRO A 51 2.53 -14.45 -6.64
C PRO A 51 2.46 -15.51 -5.54
N THR A 52 2.81 -16.78 -5.79
CA THR A 52 2.44 -17.92 -4.95
C THR A 52 2.91 -17.75 -3.52
N GLN A 53 4.21 -17.51 -3.32
CA GLN A 53 4.78 -17.38 -1.97
C GLN A 53 4.26 -16.12 -1.25
N ILE A 54 4.03 -15.03 -1.98
CA ILE A 54 3.53 -13.76 -1.43
C ILE A 54 2.10 -13.93 -0.92
N VAL A 55 1.27 -14.58 -1.73
CA VAL A 55 -0.12 -14.94 -1.41
C VAL A 55 -0.18 -15.80 -0.15
N GLU A 56 0.66 -16.84 -0.07
CA GLU A 56 0.74 -17.72 1.11
C GLU A 56 1.20 -17.00 2.38
N GLU A 57 2.15 -16.06 2.28
CA GLU A 57 2.59 -15.30 3.46
C GLU A 57 1.51 -14.34 3.95
N ILE A 58 0.83 -13.61 3.05
CA ILE A 58 -0.23 -12.68 3.45
C ILE A 58 -1.45 -13.45 4.00
N ASP A 59 -1.72 -14.67 3.52
CA ASP A 59 -2.75 -15.56 4.09
C ASP A 59 -2.54 -15.89 5.57
N LYS A 60 -1.29 -15.89 6.05
CA LYS A 60 -0.98 -16.08 7.47
C LYS A 60 -1.24 -14.81 8.28
N LEU A 61 -1.24 -13.64 7.65
CA LEU A 61 -1.38 -12.34 8.31
C LEU A 61 -2.84 -11.89 8.42
N LEU A 62 -3.63 -12.14 7.38
CA LEU A 62 -5.02 -11.69 7.27
C LEU A 62 -5.90 -12.77 6.65
N PRO A 63 -7.18 -12.85 7.05
CA PRO A 63 -8.14 -13.69 6.34
C PRO A 63 -8.49 -13.07 4.97
N ARG A 64 -8.91 -13.94 4.05
CA ARG A 64 -9.50 -13.53 2.76
C ARG A 64 -10.82 -12.81 2.98
N ALA A 65 -11.06 -11.76 2.19
CA ALA A 65 -12.37 -11.13 2.10
C ALA A 65 -13.39 -12.10 1.48
N ASP A 66 -14.66 -11.98 1.89
CA ASP A 66 -15.79 -12.72 1.34
C ASP A 66 -16.30 -12.16 -0.01
N TRP A 67 -15.61 -11.16 -0.56
CA TRP A 67 -15.93 -10.50 -1.82
C TRP A 67 -14.68 -10.31 -2.69
N GLY A 68 -14.89 -10.23 -4.01
CA GLY A 68 -13.90 -9.82 -5.00
C GLY A 68 -12.72 -10.78 -5.24
N ASN A 69 -12.54 -11.82 -4.41
CA ASN A 69 -11.52 -12.84 -4.61
C ASN A 69 -11.84 -13.72 -5.83
N ASP A 70 -10.84 -13.92 -6.68
CA ASP A 70 -10.83 -14.95 -7.72
C ASP A 70 -9.40 -15.52 -7.88
N LYS A 71 -9.15 -16.33 -8.92
CA LYS A 71 -7.82 -16.92 -9.18
C LYS A 71 -6.70 -15.90 -9.50
N HIS A 72 -7.05 -14.66 -9.79
CA HIS A 72 -6.17 -13.57 -10.21
C HIS A 72 -6.33 -12.31 -9.34
N ILE A 73 -7.30 -12.29 -8.44
CA ILE A 73 -7.59 -11.17 -7.54
C ILE A 73 -7.62 -11.71 -6.12
N HIS A 74 -6.72 -11.17 -5.31
CA HIS A 74 -6.46 -11.62 -3.95
C HIS A 74 -6.73 -10.46 -3.00
N ILE A 75 -7.84 -10.53 -2.27
CA ILE A 75 -8.27 -9.49 -1.34
C ILE A 75 -8.29 -10.08 0.07
N TRP A 76 -7.54 -9.44 0.97
CA TRP A 76 -7.51 -9.75 2.39
C TRP A 76 -8.16 -8.62 3.17
N LYS A 77 -9.01 -8.97 4.13
CA LYS A 77 -9.75 -7.98 4.92
C LYS A 77 -9.99 -8.53 6.33
N ILE A 78 -9.58 -7.76 7.33
CA ILE A 78 -10.16 -7.85 8.66
C ILE A 78 -10.87 -6.54 8.98
N LYS A 79 -12.09 -6.63 9.51
CA LYS A 79 -12.83 -5.46 9.98
C LYS A 79 -13.57 -5.82 11.26
N THR A 80 -13.21 -5.15 12.33
CA THR A 80 -13.83 -5.23 13.64
C THR A 80 -14.10 -3.81 14.14
N ASN A 81 -14.67 -3.68 15.33
CA ASN A 81 -14.82 -2.36 15.98
C ASN A 81 -13.47 -1.73 16.38
N LYS A 82 -12.37 -2.50 16.39
CA LYS A 82 -11.04 -2.06 16.83
C LYS A 82 -10.04 -1.90 15.70
N VAL A 83 -10.15 -2.71 14.65
CA VAL A 83 -9.15 -2.82 13.58
C VAL A 83 -9.84 -2.98 12.24
N ASP A 84 -9.29 -2.31 11.23
CA ASP A 84 -9.78 -2.32 9.86
C ASP A 84 -8.57 -2.33 8.90
N ASN A 85 -7.94 -3.49 8.76
CA ASN A 85 -6.78 -3.70 7.89
C ASN A 85 -7.20 -4.39 6.59
N ASP A 86 -6.49 -4.10 5.50
CA ASP A 86 -6.67 -4.84 4.25
C ASP A 86 -5.44 -4.82 3.36
N ALA A 87 -5.36 -5.82 2.49
CA ALA A 87 -4.37 -5.92 1.43
C ALA A 87 -5.05 -6.37 0.14
N HIS A 88 -4.47 -5.99 -0.99
CA HIS A 88 -4.97 -6.35 -2.30
C HIS A 88 -3.80 -6.65 -3.24
N LEU A 89 -3.84 -7.83 -3.86
CA LEU A 89 -2.91 -8.25 -4.90
C LEU A 89 -3.70 -8.62 -6.17
N ILE A 90 -3.24 -8.14 -7.32
CA ILE A 90 -3.81 -8.47 -8.63
C ILE A 90 -2.73 -9.18 -9.45
N VAL A 91 -3.11 -10.26 -10.12
CA VAL A 91 -2.28 -11.08 -11.00
C VAL A 91 -2.74 -10.88 -12.44
N ASN A 92 -1.79 -10.73 -13.36
CA ASN A 92 -2.07 -10.66 -14.79
C ASN A 92 -2.62 -12.01 -15.27
N LYS A 93 -3.83 -12.01 -15.84
CA LYS A 93 -4.49 -13.25 -16.28
C LYS A 93 -3.76 -14.03 -17.36
N ARG A 94 -2.90 -13.38 -18.15
CA ARG A 94 -2.16 -13.95 -19.28
C ARG A 94 -0.78 -14.45 -18.86
N THR A 95 -0.05 -13.67 -18.05
CA THR A 95 1.34 -14.00 -17.68
C THR A 95 1.44 -14.73 -16.34
N GLY A 96 0.45 -14.61 -15.46
CA GLY A 96 0.49 -15.18 -14.12
C GLY A 96 1.35 -14.39 -13.12
N TYR A 97 1.93 -13.26 -13.53
CA TYR A 97 2.74 -12.40 -12.66
C TYR A 97 1.92 -11.34 -11.97
N ILE A 98 2.43 -10.84 -10.84
CA ILE A 98 1.83 -9.72 -10.12
C ILE A 98 1.72 -8.50 -11.06
N GLU A 99 0.59 -7.81 -10.99
CA GLU A 99 0.37 -6.49 -11.59
C GLU A 99 0.24 -5.39 -10.56
N TYR A 100 -0.13 -5.74 -9.32
CA TYR A 100 -0.40 -4.77 -8.29
C TYR A 100 -0.37 -5.43 -6.93
N LEU A 101 0.20 -4.75 -5.95
CA LEU A 101 0.13 -5.13 -4.54
C LEU A 101 0.07 -3.86 -3.70
N CYS A 102 -0.94 -3.71 -2.87
CA CYS A 102 -1.07 -2.62 -1.91
C CYS A 102 -1.68 -3.09 -0.60
N PHE A 103 -1.58 -2.27 0.43
CA PHE A 103 -2.28 -2.50 1.68
C PHE A 103 -2.68 -1.20 2.38
N ARG A 104 -3.60 -1.33 3.32
CA ARG A 104 -4.06 -0.27 4.21
C ARG A 104 -3.96 -0.74 5.65
N ALA A 105 -3.13 -0.06 6.44
CA ALA A 105 -2.97 -0.31 7.86
C ALA A 105 -3.81 0.66 8.69
N ASP A 106 -4.63 0.15 9.59
CA ASP A 106 -5.35 0.91 10.61
C ASP A 106 -4.36 1.40 11.65
N LEU A 107 -4.15 2.72 11.70
CA LEU A 107 -3.20 3.32 12.62
C LEU A 107 -3.66 3.28 14.09
N ARG A 108 -4.86 2.75 14.38
CA ARG A 108 -5.37 2.53 15.74
C ARG A 108 -5.10 1.12 16.25
N GLU A 109 -4.63 0.21 15.38
CA GLU A 109 -4.31 -1.16 15.76
C GLU A 109 -3.23 -1.17 16.85
N ASP A 110 -3.41 -2.01 17.88
CA ASP A 110 -2.42 -2.16 18.94
C ASP A 110 -1.06 -2.55 18.36
N ARG A 111 -0.04 -1.77 18.71
CA ARG A 111 1.36 -1.94 18.25
C ARG A 111 1.54 -1.96 16.72
N LEU A 112 0.51 -1.59 15.94
CA LEU A 112 0.54 -1.62 14.47
C LEU A 112 0.98 -2.98 13.91
N GLN A 113 0.52 -4.08 14.52
CA GLN A 113 0.99 -5.43 14.21
C GLN A 113 0.94 -5.76 12.71
N PHE A 114 -0.14 -5.40 12.02
CA PHE A 114 -0.26 -5.64 10.59
C PHE A 114 0.79 -4.87 9.77
N LEU A 115 1.01 -3.59 10.10
CA LEU A 115 2.05 -2.79 9.43
C LEU A 115 3.45 -3.38 9.66
N MET A 116 3.76 -3.80 10.89
CA MET A 116 5.05 -4.42 11.21
C MET A 116 5.26 -5.72 10.45
N ASN A 117 4.24 -6.58 10.35
CA ASN A 117 4.32 -7.80 9.55
C ASN A 117 4.52 -7.51 8.05
N MET A 118 3.87 -6.46 7.52
CA MET A 118 4.09 -6.05 6.12
C MET A 118 5.50 -5.51 5.88
N ILE A 119 6.09 -4.81 6.85
CA ILE A 119 7.50 -4.38 6.82
C ILE A 119 8.42 -5.60 6.72
N GLU A 120 8.21 -6.61 7.56
CA GLU A 120 9.00 -7.85 7.53
C GLU A 120 8.88 -8.58 6.17
N LEU A 121 7.67 -8.62 5.57
CA LEU A 121 7.50 -9.16 4.22
C LEU A 121 8.25 -8.33 3.17
N ALA A 122 8.27 -7.01 3.30
CA ALA A 122 8.99 -6.15 2.38
C ALA A 122 10.51 -6.31 2.49
N GLU A 123 11.04 -6.53 3.69
CA GLU A 123 12.46 -6.92 3.85
C GLU A 123 12.73 -8.27 3.19
N LYS A 124 11.86 -9.26 3.42
CA LYS A 124 12.01 -10.62 2.87
C LYS A 124 11.99 -10.67 1.34
N PHE A 125 11.10 -9.91 0.71
CA PHE A 125 10.87 -9.94 -0.74
C PHE A 125 11.50 -8.76 -1.49
N ASP A 126 12.39 -8.01 -0.85
CA ASP A 126 13.08 -6.83 -1.40
C ASP A 126 12.12 -5.80 -2.02
N TRP A 127 11.18 -5.32 -1.20
CA TRP A 127 10.21 -4.29 -1.59
C TRP A 127 10.55 -2.91 -1.03
N ILE A 128 9.93 -1.92 -1.64
CA ILE A 128 9.82 -0.57 -1.12
C ILE A 128 8.35 -0.15 -1.08
N PHE A 129 8.01 0.73 -0.15
CA PHE A 129 6.66 1.26 -0.04
C PHE A 129 6.52 2.64 -0.64
N MET A 130 5.33 2.94 -1.14
CA MET A 130 4.97 4.23 -1.68
C MET A 130 3.65 4.74 -1.07
N ASP A 131 3.62 5.97 -0.57
CA ASP A 131 2.36 6.58 -0.11
C ASP A 131 1.52 7.12 -1.28
N SER A 132 0.30 7.58 -0.97
CA SER A 132 -0.60 8.17 -1.97
C SER A 132 -0.15 9.51 -2.55
N LYS A 133 1.02 10.03 -2.15
CA LYS A 133 1.67 11.25 -2.67
C LYS A 133 2.97 10.91 -3.40
N ASP A 134 3.14 9.64 -3.77
CA ASP A 134 4.28 9.01 -4.43
C ASP A 134 5.62 9.06 -3.67
N ASN A 135 5.60 9.39 -2.37
CA ASN A 135 6.82 9.37 -1.56
C ASN A 135 7.20 7.92 -1.28
N LEU A 136 8.48 7.61 -1.48
CA LEU A 136 9.02 6.29 -1.22
C LEU A 136 9.59 6.20 0.20
N ALA A 137 9.48 5.02 0.79
CA ALA A 137 10.13 4.67 2.04
C ALA A 137 10.62 3.23 1.99
N ASN A 138 11.85 3.02 2.44
CA ASN A 138 12.37 1.67 2.70
C ASN A 138 11.45 0.95 3.71
N PRO A 139 11.51 -0.39 3.77
CA PRO A 139 10.83 -1.18 4.79
C PRO A 139 11.50 -0.99 6.15
N ASP A 140 11.47 0.24 6.65
CA ASP A 140 12.02 0.70 7.91
C ASP A 140 10.95 1.53 8.62
N ILE A 141 10.70 1.20 9.89
CA ILE A 141 9.63 1.85 10.65
C ILE A 141 9.87 3.35 10.85
N HIS A 142 11.12 3.80 10.91
CA HIS A 142 11.44 5.22 11.05
C HIS A 142 11.16 5.99 9.76
N GLU A 143 11.42 5.42 8.59
CA GLU A 143 11.04 6.00 7.31
C GLU A 143 9.52 6.01 7.11
N ILE A 144 8.84 4.89 7.37
CA ILE A 144 7.39 4.79 7.22
C ILE A 144 6.67 5.74 8.19
N LYS A 145 7.19 5.93 9.41
CA LYS A 145 6.67 6.92 10.36
C LYS A 145 6.68 8.33 9.78
N LYS A 146 7.70 8.71 9.00
CA LYS A 146 7.76 10.04 8.35
C LYS A 146 6.64 10.22 7.31
N LEU A 147 6.20 9.14 6.67
CA LEU A 147 5.04 9.16 5.77
C LEU A 147 3.73 9.23 6.57
N ILE A 148 3.59 8.39 7.60
CA ILE A 148 2.41 8.35 8.47
C ILE A 148 2.09 9.74 9.05
N VAL A 149 3.06 10.42 9.66
CA VAL A 149 2.82 11.73 10.30
C VAL A 149 2.36 12.83 9.33
N LYS A 150 2.60 12.66 8.03
CA LYS A 150 2.17 13.56 6.95
C LYS A 150 0.85 13.12 6.29
N SER A 151 0.29 11.99 6.71
CA SER A 151 -0.92 11.40 6.14
C SER A 151 -2.19 12.02 6.69
N ASN A 152 -3.27 11.97 5.90
CA ASN A 152 -4.59 12.36 6.39
C ASN A 152 -5.10 11.42 7.50
N ALA A 153 -4.69 10.15 7.47
CA ALA A 153 -5.06 9.18 8.50
C ALA A 153 -4.55 9.56 9.88
N PHE A 154 -3.26 9.94 9.96
CA PHE A 154 -2.67 10.43 11.20
C PHE A 154 -3.33 11.72 11.68
N ARG A 155 -3.56 12.68 10.77
CA ARG A 155 -4.25 13.95 11.08
C ARG A 155 -5.65 13.69 11.65
N PHE A 156 -6.41 12.77 11.05
CA PHE A 156 -7.75 12.41 11.51
C PHE A 156 -7.73 11.81 12.91
N ILE A 157 -6.79 10.91 13.20
CA ILE A 157 -6.68 10.28 14.53
C ILE A 157 -6.26 11.27 15.61
N HIS A 158 -5.39 12.23 15.28
CA HIS A 158 -4.85 13.19 16.26
C HIS A 158 -5.75 14.40 16.48
N ASN A 159 -6.36 14.94 15.42
CA ASN A 159 -7.24 16.10 15.51
C ASN A 159 -8.24 16.11 14.36
N PRO A 160 -9.33 15.33 14.47
CA PRO A 160 -10.31 15.21 13.40
C PRO A 160 -11.01 16.54 13.12
N GLN A 161 -11.29 17.35 14.15
CA GLN A 161 -11.92 18.66 14.00
C GLN A 161 -11.08 19.59 13.12
N LYS A 162 -9.78 19.73 13.43
CA LYS A 162 -8.87 20.54 12.62
C LYS A 162 -8.77 20.06 11.18
N LEU A 163 -8.77 18.74 10.95
CA LEU A 163 -8.76 18.20 9.58
C LEU A 163 -10.02 18.63 8.81
N LEU A 164 -11.18 18.64 9.45
CA LEU A 164 -12.44 19.10 8.86
C LEU A 164 -12.45 20.62 8.64
N ASP A 165 -11.94 21.39 9.60
CA ASP A 165 -11.84 22.85 9.50
C ASP A 165 -10.90 23.30 8.37
N ASP A 166 -9.85 22.50 8.08
CA ASP A 166 -8.92 22.74 6.98
C ASP A 166 -9.52 22.42 5.58
N LEU A 167 -10.75 21.86 5.51
CA LEU A 167 -11.43 21.62 4.24
C LEU A 167 -11.89 22.94 3.62
N LYS A 168 -11.20 23.38 2.57
CA LYS A 168 -11.64 24.53 1.77
C LYS A 168 -12.75 24.15 0.80
N PRO A 169 -13.78 25.00 0.60
CA PRO A 169 -14.85 24.77 -0.37
C PRO A 169 -14.36 24.57 -1.81
N GLU A 170 -13.23 25.18 -2.15
CA GLU A 170 -12.57 25.12 -3.46
C GLU A 170 -12.10 23.70 -3.86
N ASN A 171 -12.02 22.78 -2.91
CA ASN A 171 -11.64 21.37 -3.14
C ASN A 171 -12.85 20.43 -3.22
N LEU A 172 -14.07 20.96 -3.25
CA LEU A 172 -15.33 20.21 -3.30
C LEU A 172 -16.02 20.25 -4.69
N THR A 173 -15.37 20.85 -5.69
CA THR A 173 -15.84 20.95 -7.09
C THR A 173 -14.99 20.11 -8.02
#